data_AF-A0A7Y7D047-F1
#
_entry.id   AF-A0A7Y7D047-F1
#
_cell.length_a   1.000
_cell.length_b   1.000
_cell.length_c   1.000
_cell.angle_alpha   90.00
_cell.angle_beta   90.00
_cell.angle_gamma   90.00
#
_symmetry.space_group_name_H-M   'P 1'
#
loop_
_entity.id
_entity.type
_entity.pdbx_description
1 polymer ?
#
loop_
_entity_poly.entity_id
_entity_poly.type
_entity_poly.pdbx_seq_one_letter_code
_entity_poly.pdbx_strand_id
1 'polypeptide(L)'
;MAEKSRDPFWRLNNPIMWGVLATATVIVFGIWAANQSVCQTDFWGNQSCGGSKWRAFLAAAPNEVGDTLAGFAGALAFVWLIATVWLQGQELAEQREELREQRVATQDMAKAMGKQALLADQQFRAFEEQRSSSVIDGLLPDIKRTLLSPSWQGLEWHARLDQYEGSKHVYVEFDYSAFESEQTPEEMMSLLYGTLAELYQKLTGYVVDSGKLPRRRKEIERFFRALRSMSEQIEMLPTDKKHLCSSWRLAEIDQMIREIQSDKYWNKGGWVA
;
A
#
# COMPACT_ATOMS: atom_id res chain seq x y z
N MET A 1 -28.25 -15.80 -10.36
CA MET A 1 -28.17 -15.91 -11.83
C MET A 1 -29.57 -16.22 -12.32
N ALA A 2 -30.29 -15.21 -12.81
CA ALA A 2 -31.58 -15.43 -13.45
C ALA A 2 -31.30 -16.09 -14.81
N GLU A 3 -31.93 -17.24 -15.04
CA GLU A 3 -31.86 -17.95 -16.31
C GLU A 3 -32.45 -17.05 -17.40
N LYS A 4 -31.59 -16.54 -18.30
CA LYS A 4 -32.00 -15.71 -19.44
C LYS A 4 -32.83 -16.62 -20.35
N SER A 5 -34.14 -16.61 -20.14
CA SER A 5 -35.15 -17.29 -20.95
C SER A 5 -34.78 -17.12 -22.42
N ARG A 6 -34.56 -18.24 -23.12
CA ARG A 6 -34.27 -18.22 -24.55
C ARG A 6 -35.46 -17.57 -25.24
N ASP A 7 -35.26 -16.34 -25.69
CA ASP A 7 -36.32 -15.61 -26.35
C ASP A 7 -36.79 -16.42 -27.57
N PRO A 8 -38.11 -16.62 -27.73
CA PRO A 8 -38.64 -17.43 -28.81
C PRO A 8 -38.23 -16.81 -30.15
N PHE A 9 -37.75 -17.66 -31.06
CA PHE A 9 -37.24 -17.27 -32.38
C PHE A 9 -38.20 -16.37 -33.18
N TRP A 10 -39.51 -16.51 -32.94
CA TRP A 10 -40.62 -15.85 -33.63
C TRP A 10 -41.04 -14.49 -33.06
N ARG A 11 -40.10 -13.63 -32.67
CA ARG A 11 -40.41 -12.23 -32.33
C ARG A 11 -40.39 -11.34 -33.56
N LEU A 12 -41.34 -10.40 -33.63
CA LEU A 12 -41.47 -9.40 -34.71
C LEU A 12 -40.22 -8.53 -34.94
N ASN A 13 -39.33 -8.45 -33.93
CA ASN A 13 -38.06 -7.70 -33.99
C ASN A 13 -36.83 -8.53 -34.33
N ASN A 14 -36.97 -9.82 -34.67
CA ASN A 14 -35.82 -10.65 -35.03
C ASN A 14 -35.38 -10.38 -36.48
N PRO A 15 -34.16 -9.86 -36.73
CA PRO A 15 -33.68 -9.57 -38.09
C PRO A 15 -33.58 -10.82 -38.96
N ILE A 16 -33.40 -12.00 -38.36
CA ILE A 16 -33.36 -13.28 -39.08
C ILE A 16 -34.73 -13.60 -39.69
N MET A 17 -35.83 -13.36 -38.95
CA MET A 17 -37.19 -13.59 -39.46
C MET A 17 -37.48 -12.70 -40.67
N TRP A 18 -37.07 -11.43 -40.61
CA TRP A 18 -37.19 -10.50 -41.74
C TRP A 18 -36.32 -10.93 -42.93
N GLY A 19 -35.10 -11.44 -42.69
CA GLY A 19 -34.25 -12.02 -43.74
C GLY A 19 -34.89 -13.21 -44.44
N VAL A 20 -35.52 -14.12 -43.69
CA VAL A 20 -36.26 -15.27 -44.23
C VAL A 20 -37.48 -14.81 -45.03
N LEU A 21 -38.26 -13.87 -44.51
CA LEU A 21 -39.45 -13.33 -45.19
C LEU A 21 -39.09 -12.59 -46.48
N ALA A 22 -38.02 -11.78 -46.45
CA ALA A 22 -37.49 -11.10 -47.63
C ALA A 22 -36.96 -12.11 -48.67
N THR A 23 -36.25 -13.15 -48.24
CA THR A 23 -35.80 -14.25 -49.11
C THR A 23 -36.98 -14.97 -49.76
N ALA A 24 -38.01 -15.32 -48.98
CA ALA A 24 -39.24 -15.92 -49.51
C ALA A 24 -39.92 -15.00 -50.54
N THR A 25 -39.95 -13.69 -50.28
CA THR A 25 -40.51 -12.69 -51.19
C THR A 25 -39.73 -12.64 -52.51
N VAL A 26 -38.39 -12.64 -52.45
CA VAL A 26 -37.53 -12.68 -53.65
C VAL A 26 -37.74 -13.97 -54.46
N ILE A 27 -37.86 -15.12 -53.79
CA ILE A 27 -38.14 -16.41 -54.44
C ILE A 27 -39.51 -16.41 -55.11
N VAL A 28 -40.57 -15.98 -54.41
CA VAL A 28 -41.93 -15.88 -54.94
C VAL A 28 -41.96 -14.94 -56.15
N PHE A 29 -41.29 -13.79 -56.05
CA PHE A 29 -41.16 -12.86 -57.16
C PHE A 29 -40.42 -13.46 -58.35
N GLY A 30 -39.33 -14.19 -58.12
CA GLY A 30 -38.59 -14.91 -59.17
C GLY A 30 -39.44 -15.97 -59.89
N ILE A 31 -40.20 -16.77 -59.14
CA ILE A 31 -41.13 -17.77 -59.70
C ILE A 31 -42.23 -17.08 -60.50
N TRP A 32 -42.82 -16.00 -59.97
CA TRP A 32 -43.84 -15.22 -60.66
C TRP A 32 -43.29 -14.60 -61.96
N ALA A 33 -42.07 -14.05 -61.93
CA ALA A 33 -41.40 -13.48 -63.10
C ALA A 33 -41.08 -14.55 -64.15
N ALA A 34 -40.63 -15.74 -63.73
CA ALA A 34 -40.34 -16.87 -64.62
C ALA A 34 -41.58 -17.43 -65.34
N ASN A 35 -42.76 -17.26 -64.74
CA ASN A 35 -44.04 -17.67 -65.32
C ASN A 35 -44.68 -16.65 -66.26
N GLN A 36 -44.12 -15.45 -66.39
CA GLN A 36 -44.60 -14.47 -67.38
C GLN A 36 -44.39 -14.99 -68.80
N SER A 37 -45.32 -14.64 -69.71
CA SER A 37 -45.20 -15.00 -71.13
C SER A 37 -44.09 -14.20 -71.79
N VAL A 38 -43.44 -14.80 -72.79
CA VAL A 38 -42.50 -14.11 -73.68
C VAL A 38 -43.21 -13.84 -74.99
N CYS A 39 -43.12 -12.60 -75.46
CA CYS A 39 -43.55 -12.22 -76.78
C CYS A 39 -42.31 -11.90 -77.62
N GLN A 40 -42.18 -12.57 -78.76
CA GLN A 40 -41.16 -12.26 -79.76
C GLN A 40 -41.84 -11.65 -80.97
N THR A 41 -41.27 -10.56 -81.46
CA THR A 41 -41.66 -9.95 -82.74
C THR A 41 -40.84 -10.58 -83.85
N ASP A 42 -41.51 -11.09 -84.88
CA ASP A 42 -40.83 -11.59 -86.07
C ASP A 42 -40.31 -10.44 -86.95
N PHE A 43 -39.55 -10.78 -87.99
CA PHE A 43 -39.01 -9.82 -88.97
C PHE A 43 -40.10 -9.01 -89.70
N TRP A 44 -41.34 -9.52 -89.75
CA TRP A 44 -42.48 -8.91 -90.43
C TRP A 44 -43.32 -8.05 -89.48
N GLY A 45 -42.92 -7.91 -88.22
CA GLY A 45 -43.62 -7.13 -87.20
C GLY A 45 -44.82 -7.83 -86.56
N ASN A 46 -45.04 -9.12 -86.84
CA ASN A 46 -46.06 -9.89 -86.13
C ASN A 46 -45.53 -10.32 -84.76
N GLN A 47 -46.33 -10.06 -83.73
CA GLN A 47 -46.01 -10.46 -82.36
C GLN A 47 -46.61 -11.83 -82.09
N SER A 48 -45.76 -12.83 -81.82
CA SER A 48 -46.20 -14.13 -81.33
C SER A 48 -45.82 -14.26 -79.86
N CYS A 49 -46.82 -14.50 -79.01
CA CYS A 49 -46.63 -14.76 -77.59
C CYS A 49 -46.88 -16.26 -77.35
N GLY A 50 -45.82 -17.04 -77.23
CA GLY A 50 -45.90 -18.49 -77.10
C GLY A 50 -44.84 -19.03 -76.16
N GLY A 51 -45.25 -19.42 -74.95
CA GLY A 51 -44.38 -20.01 -73.93
C GLY A 51 -44.11 -19.11 -72.72
N SER A 52 -43.63 -19.74 -71.64
CA SER A 52 -43.20 -19.05 -70.41
C SER A 52 -41.72 -18.66 -70.51
N LYS A 53 -41.33 -17.58 -69.80
CA LYS A 53 -39.92 -17.18 -69.63
C LYS A 53 -39.04 -18.32 -69.14
N TRP A 54 -39.59 -19.22 -68.33
CA TRP A 54 -38.91 -20.43 -67.89
C TRP A 54 -38.46 -21.35 -69.03
N ARG A 55 -39.32 -21.59 -70.04
CA ARG A 55 -38.94 -22.39 -71.21
C ARG A 55 -37.88 -21.68 -72.06
N ALA A 56 -37.98 -20.36 -72.19
CA ALA A 56 -36.97 -19.56 -72.87
C ALA A 56 -35.62 -19.61 -72.15
N PHE A 57 -35.62 -19.52 -70.81
CA PHE A 57 -34.43 -19.63 -69.98
C PHE A 57 -33.74 -21.00 -70.11
N LEU A 58 -34.50 -22.11 -70.12
CA LEU A 58 -33.94 -23.45 -70.32
C LEU A 58 -33.34 -23.67 -71.72
N ALA A 59 -33.78 -22.89 -72.71
CA ALA A 59 -33.28 -22.94 -74.08
C ALA A 59 -32.20 -21.87 -74.36
N ALA A 60 -31.91 -20.99 -73.40
CA ALA A 60 -31.00 -19.86 -73.57
C ALA A 60 -29.53 -20.32 -73.61
N ALA A 61 -28.67 -19.47 -74.17
CA ALA A 61 -27.24 -19.73 -74.18
C ALA A 61 -26.68 -19.73 -72.73
N PRO A 62 -25.62 -20.51 -72.44
CA PRO A 62 -25.06 -20.60 -71.09
C PRO A 62 -24.72 -19.26 -70.42
N ASN A 63 -24.28 -18.27 -71.20
CA ASN A 63 -23.96 -16.93 -70.68
C ASN A 63 -25.21 -16.19 -70.17
N GLU A 64 -26.33 -16.26 -70.89
CA GLU A 64 -27.58 -15.59 -70.50
C GLU A 64 -28.21 -16.23 -69.25
N VAL A 65 -28.07 -17.57 -69.14
CA VAL A 65 -28.42 -18.31 -67.93
C VAL A 65 -27.56 -17.87 -66.75
N GLY A 66 -26.26 -17.66 -66.99
CA GLY A 66 -25.33 -17.13 -66.00
C GLY A 66 -25.72 -15.74 -65.49
N ASP A 67 -26.02 -14.81 -66.39
CA ASP A 67 -26.37 -13.43 -66.04
C ASP A 67 -27.64 -13.34 -65.19
N THR A 68 -28.66 -14.13 -65.54
CA THR A 68 -29.91 -14.17 -64.79
C THR A 68 -29.78 -14.84 -63.43
N LEU A 69 -29.02 -15.92 -63.32
CA LEU A 69 -28.69 -16.55 -62.03
C LEU A 69 -27.84 -15.63 -61.15
N ALA A 70 -26.87 -14.92 -61.72
CA ALA A 70 -26.02 -13.97 -61.01
C ALA A 70 -26.86 -12.81 -60.45
N GLY A 71 -27.80 -12.27 -61.22
CA GLY A 71 -28.74 -11.26 -60.75
C GLY A 71 -29.59 -11.74 -59.57
N PHE A 72 -30.14 -12.95 -59.66
CA PHE A 72 -30.96 -13.53 -58.59
C PHE A 72 -30.14 -13.83 -57.31
N ALA A 73 -28.95 -14.42 -57.47
CA ALA A 73 -28.02 -14.68 -56.37
C ALA A 73 -27.55 -13.37 -55.71
N GLY A 74 -27.30 -12.32 -56.50
CA GLY A 74 -26.94 -11.00 -56.01
C GLY A 74 -28.04 -10.38 -55.13
N ALA A 75 -29.30 -10.46 -55.56
CA ALA A 75 -30.44 -9.99 -54.76
C ALA A 75 -30.57 -10.74 -53.43
N LEU A 76 -30.40 -12.06 -53.43
CA LEU A 76 -30.42 -12.87 -52.21
C LEU A 76 -29.25 -12.54 -51.28
N ALA A 77 -28.04 -12.40 -51.82
CA ALA A 77 -26.86 -12.02 -51.04
C ALA A 77 -27.05 -10.64 -50.38
N PHE A 78 -27.67 -9.69 -51.09
CA PHE A 78 -27.94 -8.35 -50.57
C PHE A 78 -28.93 -8.37 -49.39
N VAL A 79 -30.00 -9.18 -49.47
CA VAL A 79 -30.95 -9.35 -48.36
C VAL A 79 -30.23 -9.87 -47.10
N TRP A 80 -29.37 -10.88 -47.25
CA TRP A 80 -28.63 -11.42 -46.12
C TRP A 80 -27.57 -10.46 -45.58
N LEU A 81 -26.93 -9.65 -46.44
CA LEU A 81 -26.03 -8.59 -46.00
C LEU A 81 -26.77 -7.61 -45.07
N ILE A 82 -27.95 -7.13 -45.45
CA ILE A 82 -28.76 -6.24 -44.60
C ILE A 82 -29.13 -6.93 -43.28
N ALA A 83 -29.59 -8.18 -43.34
CA ALA A 83 -29.99 -8.93 -42.14
C ALA A 83 -28.81 -9.09 -41.15
N THR A 84 -27.61 -9.40 -41.66
CA THR A 84 -26.41 -9.54 -40.82
C THR A 84 -25.94 -8.21 -40.22
N VAL A 85 -25.96 -7.11 -40.98
CA VAL A 85 -25.61 -5.77 -40.45
C VAL A 85 -26.61 -5.33 -39.38
N TRP A 86 -27.89 -5.63 -39.57
CA TRP A 86 -28.91 -5.33 -38.56
C TRP A 86 -28.70 -6.14 -37.29
N LEU A 87 -28.41 -7.44 -37.41
CA LEU A 87 -28.09 -8.30 -36.26
C LEU A 87 -26.86 -7.77 -35.50
N GLN A 88 -25.78 -7.47 -36.22
CA GLN A 88 -24.57 -6.87 -35.63
C GLN A 88 -24.87 -5.54 -34.93
N GLY A 89 -25.77 -4.72 -35.49
CA GLY A 89 -26.19 -3.47 -34.87
C GLY A 89 -26.93 -3.68 -33.53
N GLN A 90 -27.75 -4.71 -33.42
CA GLN A 90 -28.43 -5.06 -32.17
C GLN A 90 -27.43 -5.58 -31.12
N GLU A 91 -26.52 -6.48 -31.50
CA GLU A 91 -25.48 -7.00 -30.60
C GLU A 91 -24.59 -5.87 -30.05
N LEU A 92 -24.20 -4.91 -30.89
CA LEU A 92 -23.41 -3.75 -30.46
C LEU A 92 -24.18 -2.83 -29.51
N ALA A 93 -25.50 -2.68 -29.68
CA ALA A 93 -26.32 -1.89 -28.78
C ALA A 93 -26.43 -2.56 -27.40
N GLU A 94 -26.64 -3.87 -27.34
CA GLU A 94 -26.66 -4.63 -26.10
C GLU A 94 -25.29 -4.61 -25.40
N GLN A 95 -24.21 -4.83 -26.15
CA GLN A 95 -22.84 -4.74 -25.60
C GLN A 95 -22.53 -3.35 -25.03
N ARG A 96 -23.01 -2.27 -25.65
CA ARG A 96 -22.82 -0.91 -25.12
C ARG A 96 -23.53 -0.70 -23.79
N GLU A 97 -24.71 -1.28 -23.62
CA GLU A 97 -25.46 -1.20 -22.37
C GLU A 97 -24.77 -2.02 -21.28
N GLU A 98 -24.33 -3.25 -21.58
CA GLU A 98 -23.55 -4.06 -20.64
C GLU A 98 -22.25 -3.35 -20.21
N LEU A 99 -21.53 -2.72 -21.15
CA LEU A 99 -20.35 -1.92 -20.82
C LEU A 99 -20.68 -0.69 -19.97
N ARG A 100 -21.85 -0.07 -20.15
CA ARG A 100 -22.30 1.06 -19.34
C ARG A 100 -22.56 0.63 -17.90
N GLU A 101 -23.24 -0.49 -17.70
CA GLU A 101 -23.48 -1.07 -16.38
C GLU A 101 -22.18 -1.51 -15.71
N GLN A 102 -21.28 -2.15 -16.46
CA GLN A 102 -19.97 -2.56 -15.96
C GLN A 102 -19.13 -1.37 -15.49
N ARG A 103 -19.18 -0.24 -16.20
CA ARG A 103 -18.49 0.99 -15.79
C ARG A 103 -19.03 1.52 -14.45
N VAL A 104 -20.34 1.50 -14.24
CA VAL A 104 -20.95 1.93 -12.97
C VAL A 104 -20.49 1.01 -11.83
N ALA A 105 -20.58 -0.31 -12.02
CA ALA A 105 -20.13 -1.27 -11.02
C ALA A 105 -18.63 -1.11 -10.68
N THR A 106 -17.79 -0.85 -11.69
CA THR A 106 -16.35 -0.62 -11.50
C THR A 106 -16.08 0.67 -10.73
N GLN A 107 -16.84 1.75 -10.99
CA GLN A 107 -16.73 2.99 -10.24
C GLN A 107 -17.14 2.82 -8.77
N ASP A 108 -18.18 2.05 -8.50
CA ASP A 108 -18.61 1.77 -7.13
C ASP A 108 -17.61 0.89 -6.38
N MET A 109 -17.01 -0.09 -7.06
CA MET A 109 -15.90 -0.88 -6.51
C MET A 109 -14.69 0.01 -6.17
N ALA A 110 -14.32 0.93 -7.07
CA ALA A 110 -13.22 1.88 -6.82
C ALA A 110 -13.50 2.78 -5.61
N LYS A 111 -14.75 3.28 -5.45
CA LYS A 111 -15.16 4.06 -4.28
C LYS A 111 -15.09 3.23 -2.99
N ALA A 112 -15.53 1.96 -3.03
CA ALA A 112 -15.46 1.06 -1.89
C ALA A 112 -14.01 0.79 -1.48
N MET A 113 -13.13 0.53 -2.44
CA MET A 113 -11.69 0.37 -2.19
C MET A 113 -11.05 1.64 -1.61
N GLY A 114 -11.42 2.82 -2.11
CA GLY A 114 -10.96 4.09 -1.52
C GLY A 114 -11.36 4.25 -0.05
N LYS A 115 -12.58 3.86 0.31
CA LYS A 115 -13.03 3.85 1.71
C LYS A 115 -12.28 2.83 2.56
N GLN A 116 -12.03 1.63 2.03
CA GLN A 116 -11.25 0.60 2.74
C GLN A 116 -9.81 1.05 2.99
N ALA A 117 -9.17 1.72 2.03
CA ALA A 117 -7.83 2.27 2.19
C ALA A 117 -7.79 3.34 3.30
N LEU A 118 -8.80 4.21 3.37
CA LEU A 118 -8.92 5.22 4.43
C LEU A 118 -9.09 4.57 5.81
N LEU A 119 -9.95 3.55 5.92
CA LEU A 119 -10.13 2.80 7.17
C LEU A 119 -8.86 2.08 7.59
N ALA A 120 -8.11 1.51 6.65
CA ALA A 120 -6.82 0.88 6.93
C ALA A 120 -5.81 1.90 7.46
N ASP A 121 -5.71 3.09 6.86
CA ASP A 121 -4.84 4.18 7.34
C ASP A 121 -5.21 4.60 8.77
N GLN A 122 -6.50 4.74 9.07
CA GLN A 122 -6.98 5.04 10.42
C GLN A 122 -6.61 3.96 11.43
N GLN A 123 -6.74 2.68 11.06
CA GLN A 123 -6.33 1.57 11.92
C GLN A 123 -4.83 1.59 12.20
N PHE A 124 -3.99 1.83 11.18
CA PHE A 124 -2.54 1.92 11.36
C PHE A 124 -2.17 3.03 12.35
N ARG A 125 -2.76 4.23 12.20
CA ARG A 125 -2.54 5.34 13.13
C ARG A 125 -2.93 4.99 14.57
N ALA A 126 -4.10 4.37 14.76
CA ALA A 126 -4.55 3.95 16.10
C ALA A 126 -3.61 2.91 16.73
N PHE A 127 -3.10 1.96 15.93
CA PHE A 127 -2.12 0.98 16.41
C PHE A 127 -0.78 1.63 16.77
N GLU A 128 -0.31 2.60 15.99
CA GLU A 128 0.90 3.36 16.32
C GLU A 128 0.76 4.12 17.63
N GLU A 129 -0.37 4.81 17.83
CA GLU A 129 -0.68 5.50 19.09
C GLU A 129 -0.67 4.54 20.28
N GLN A 130 -1.36 3.40 20.16
CA GLN A 130 -1.44 2.41 21.24
C GLN A 130 -0.06 1.77 21.55
N ARG A 131 0.71 1.46 20.51
CA ARG A 131 2.08 0.94 20.66
C ARG A 131 2.98 1.96 21.35
N SER A 132 2.87 3.25 20.99
CA SER A 132 3.69 4.30 21.60
C SER A 132 3.40 4.47 23.10
N SER A 133 2.12 4.43 23.51
CA SER A 133 1.74 4.56 24.94
C SER A 133 2.26 3.37 25.75
N SER A 134 2.02 2.14 25.28
CA SER A 134 2.44 0.93 26.01
C SER A 134 3.95 0.82 26.20
N VAL A 135 4.74 1.32 25.24
CA VAL A 135 6.21 1.35 25.38
C VAL A 135 6.63 2.34 26.46
N ILE A 136 6.04 3.54 26.51
CA ILE A 136 6.36 4.54 27.54
C ILE A 136 5.92 4.06 28.93
N ASP A 137 4.72 3.51 29.03
CA ASP A 137 4.16 2.97 30.27
C ASP A 137 5.00 1.81 30.83
N GLY A 138 5.66 1.03 29.97
CA GLY A 138 6.60 -0.01 30.37
C GLY A 138 8.00 0.49 30.74
N LEU A 139 8.50 1.51 30.03
CA LEU A 139 9.86 2.05 30.24
C LEU A 139 10.00 2.77 31.58
N LEU A 140 8.99 3.54 31.98
CA LEU A 140 9.04 4.35 33.20
C LEU A 140 9.28 3.51 34.48
N PRO A 141 8.53 2.43 34.72
CA PRO A 141 8.80 1.52 35.84
C PRO A 141 10.17 0.86 35.77
N ASP A 142 10.65 0.48 34.57
CA ASP A 142 11.94 -0.17 34.41
C ASP A 142 13.10 0.79 34.71
N ILE A 143 13.01 2.04 34.26
CA ILE A 143 13.95 3.11 34.62
C ILE A 143 13.92 3.34 36.13
N LYS A 144 12.74 3.52 36.71
CA LYS A 144 12.59 3.74 38.15
C LYS A 144 13.18 2.56 38.94
N ARG A 145 12.88 1.32 38.59
CA ARG A 145 13.43 0.11 39.25
C ARG A 145 14.95 0.06 39.13
N THR A 146 15.49 0.42 37.97
CA THR A 146 16.93 0.35 37.75
C THR A 146 17.65 1.46 38.49
N LEU A 147 17.15 2.70 38.47
CA LEU A 147 17.72 3.82 39.23
C LEU A 147 17.56 3.65 40.73
N LEU A 148 16.43 3.07 41.19
CA LEU A 148 16.09 2.76 42.59
C LEU A 148 16.59 1.37 43.06
N SER A 149 17.45 0.70 42.30
CA SER A 149 18.05 -0.56 42.72
C SER A 149 18.99 -0.37 43.93
N PRO A 150 18.80 -1.10 45.05
CA PRO A 150 19.67 -1.05 46.23
C PRO A 150 21.15 -1.34 45.94
N SER A 151 21.46 -1.93 44.77
CA SER A 151 22.82 -2.13 44.30
C SER A 151 23.65 -0.84 44.17
N TRP A 152 23.00 0.32 44.17
CA TRP A 152 23.66 1.63 44.10
C TRP A 152 23.80 2.33 45.47
N GLN A 153 23.15 1.83 46.53
CA GLN A 153 23.27 2.42 47.87
C GLN A 153 24.71 2.30 48.37
N GLY A 154 25.27 3.41 48.85
CA GLY A 154 26.66 3.47 49.31
C GLY A 154 27.68 3.44 48.17
N LEU A 155 27.29 3.79 46.93
CA LEU A 155 28.22 4.01 45.83
C LEU A 155 29.05 5.27 46.12
N GLU A 156 30.11 5.11 46.88
CA GLU A 156 31.05 6.18 47.21
C GLU A 156 32.19 6.22 46.21
N TRP A 157 32.43 7.40 45.64
CA TRP A 157 33.60 7.66 44.82
C TRP A 157 34.66 8.36 45.65
N HIS A 158 35.76 7.63 45.88
CA HIS A 158 36.92 8.10 46.63
C HIS A 158 38.06 8.40 45.67
N ALA A 159 38.48 9.67 45.58
CA ALA A 159 39.74 10.03 44.94
C ALA A 159 40.72 10.58 45.99
N ARG A 160 41.92 9.99 46.08
CA ARG A 160 42.96 10.39 47.05
C ARG A 160 43.97 11.32 46.39
N LEU A 161 44.05 12.56 46.87
CA LEU A 161 45.06 13.53 46.42
C LEU A 161 46.39 13.27 47.15
N ASP A 162 47.33 12.61 46.47
CA ASP A 162 48.71 12.41 46.96
C ASP A 162 49.63 13.51 46.42
N GLN A 163 49.49 14.75 46.89
CA GLN A 163 50.44 15.80 46.46
C GLN A 163 51.03 16.72 47.53
N TYR A 164 50.52 16.78 48.76
CA TYR A 164 51.18 17.47 49.88
C TYR A 164 50.79 16.80 51.19
N GLU A 165 51.62 16.92 52.24
CA GLU A 165 51.36 16.45 53.61
C GLU A 165 49.98 16.95 54.10
N GLY A 166 48.96 16.12 53.93
CA GLY A 166 47.55 16.47 54.13
C GLY A 166 46.68 15.92 53.01
N SER A 167 46.32 14.64 53.10
CA SER A 167 45.45 14.00 52.10
C SER A 167 44.08 14.67 52.06
N LYS A 168 43.79 15.41 50.97
CA LYS A 168 42.43 15.83 50.65
C LYS A 168 41.74 14.69 49.91
N HIS A 169 40.60 14.27 50.43
CA HIS A 169 39.74 13.29 49.80
C HIS A 169 38.63 14.04 49.06
N VAL A 170 38.46 13.76 47.76
CA VAL A 170 37.28 14.22 47.03
C VAL A 170 36.23 13.12 47.16
N TYR A 171 35.11 13.49 47.80
CA TYR A 171 33.95 12.64 47.96
C TYR A 171 32.86 13.10 47.00
N VAL A 172 32.35 12.15 46.22
CA VAL A 172 31.06 12.28 45.56
C VAL A 172 30.24 11.11 46.06
N GLU A 173 29.29 11.43 46.92
CA GLU A 173 28.31 10.47 47.43
C GLU A 173 27.08 10.58 46.53
N PHE A 174 26.64 9.43 46.01
CA PHE A 174 25.31 9.35 45.43
C PHE A 174 24.31 9.27 46.58
N ASP A 175 23.80 10.43 46.99
CA ASP A 175 22.76 10.50 48.01
C ASP A 175 21.46 9.93 47.45
N TYR A 176 21.15 8.72 47.88
CA TYR A 176 19.98 7.97 47.47
C TYR A 176 18.70 8.41 48.18
N SER A 177 18.84 9.05 49.35
CA SER A 177 17.68 9.54 50.11
C SER A 177 16.96 10.66 49.36
N ALA A 178 17.69 11.37 48.49
CA ALA A 178 17.14 12.36 47.57
C ALA A 178 16.21 11.74 46.49
N PHE A 179 16.19 10.41 46.32
CA PHE A 179 15.34 9.71 45.35
C PHE A 179 14.09 9.06 45.99
N GLU A 180 13.71 9.43 47.22
CA GLU A 180 12.55 8.87 47.91
C GLU A 180 11.16 9.27 47.30
N SER A 181 10.10 8.60 47.76
CA SER A 181 9.04 7.92 47.01
C SER A 181 8.07 8.69 46.09
N GLU A 182 8.17 10.00 45.91
CA GLU A 182 7.17 10.80 45.18
C GLU A 182 7.69 11.57 43.96
N GLN A 183 8.98 11.46 43.64
CA GLN A 183 9.53 12.20 42.50
C GLN A 183 9.00 11.71 41.15
N THR A 184 8.69 12.67 40.30
CA THR A 184 8.41 12.44 38.89
C THR A 184 9.67 11.92 38.17
N PRO A 185 9.51 11.17 37.07
CA PRO A 185 10.65 10.72 36.26
C PRO A 185 11.58 11.86 35.83
N GLU A 186 11.02 13.04 35.57
CA GLU A 186 11.77 14.23 35.20
C GLU A 186 12.65 14.75 36.35
N GLU A 187 12.11 14.81 37.56
CA GLU A 187 12.87 15.22 38.75
C GLU A 187 14.02 14.25 39.03
N MET A 188 13.75 12.93 38.96
CA MET A 188 14.79 11.92 39.14
C MET A 188 15.92 12.05 38.10
N MET A 189 15.57 12.28 36.83
CA MET A 189 16.56 12.43 35.76
C MET A 189 17.35 13.74 35.86
N SER A 190 16.70 14.83 36.30
CA SER A 190 17.36 16.10 36.57
C SER A 190 18.37 15.98 37.72
N LEU A 191 17.99 15.28 38.79
CA LEU A 191 18.86 15.03 39.93
C LEU A 191 20.07 14.17 39.52
N LEU A 192 19.82 13.10 38.77
CA LEU A 192 20.86 12.24 38.19
C LEU A 192 21.83 13.05 37.30
N TYR A 193 21.29 13.88 36.41
CA TYR A 193 22.10 14.76 35.56
C TYR A 193 22.98 15.67 36.42
N GLY A 194 22.42 16.30 37.46
CA GLY A 194 23.15 17.18 38.38
C GLY A 194 24.31 16.45 39.06
N THR A 195 24.06 15.26 39.62
CA THR A 195 25.10 14.44 40.27
C THR A 195 26.19 14.01 39.29
N LEU A 196 25.84 13.62 38.06
CA LEU A 196 26.81 13.23 37.04
C LEU A 196 27.63 14.43 36.54
N ALA A 197 27.02 15.59 36.38
CA ALA A 197 27.70 16.81 36.00
C ALA A 197 28.68 17.26 37.09
N GLU A 198 28.28 17.20 38.36
CA GLU A 198 29.16 17.47 39.50
C GLU A 198 30.34 16.50 39.53
N LEU A 199 30.08 15.21 39.35
CA LEU A 199 31.11 14.18 39.26
C LEU A 199 32.07 14.47 38.11
N TYR A 200 31.56 14.76 36.91
CA TYR A 200 32.35 15.08 35.73
C TYR A 200 33.25 16.30 35.96
N GLN A 201 32.71 17.38 36.54
CA GLN A 201 33.49 18.58 36.87
C GLN A 201 34.60 18.27 37.89
N LYS A 202 34.27 17.55 38.96
CA LYS A 202 35.24 17.13 39.98
C LYS A 202 36.35 16.26 39.38
N LEU A 203 36.00 15.29 38.54
CA LEU A 203 36.97 14.43 37.86
C LEU A 203 37.87 15.22 36.91
N THR A 204 37.30 16.14 36.13
CA THR A 204 38.07 16.93 35.17
C THR A 204 39.05 17.87 35.87
N GLY A 205 38.63 18.56 36.94
CA GLY A 205 39.53 19.35 37.78
C GLY A 205 40.62 18.48 38.43
N TYR A 206 40.24 17.33 38.97
CA TYR A 206 41.16 16.41 39.65
C TYR A 206 42.21 15.78 38.72
N VAL A 207 41.83 15.44 37.48
CA VAL A 207 42.73 14.83 36.48
C VAL A 207 43.80 15.80 36.02
N VAL A 208 43.47 17.09 35.99
CA VAL A 208 44.42 18.16 35.73
C VAL A 208 45.46 18.25 36.85
N ASP A 209 45.03 18.11 38.11
CA ASP A 209 45.90 18.36 39.27
C ASP A 209 46.76 17.15 39.70
N SER A 210 46.22 15.92 39.65
CA SER A 210 46.83 14.78 40.38
C SER A 210 47.37 13.63 39.51
N GLY A 211 47.02 13.59 38.21
CA GLY A 211 47.52 12.59 37.26
C GLY A 211 47.16 11.12 37.52
N LYS A 212 46.47 10.78 38.63
CA LYS A 212 46.10 9.39 39.00
C LYS A 212 44.66 9.32 39.51
N LEU A 213 43.80 8.64 38.77
CA LEU A 213 42.42 8.36 39.17
C LEU A 213 42.27 7.09 40.02
N PRO A 214 41.19 6.96 40.80
CA PRO A 214 40.92 5.78 41.61
C PRO A 214 40.65 4.54 40.76
N ARG A 215 40.79 3.36 41.36
CA ARG A 215 40.54 2.08 40.69
C ARG A 215 39.08 1.99 40.21
N ARG A 216 38.92 1.58 38.96
CA ARG A 216 37.62 1.28 38.34
C ARG A 216 36.92 0.16 39.11
N ARG A 217 35.86 0.48 39.86
CA ARG A 217 35.03 -0.51 40.55
C ARG A 217 34.00 -1.11 39.59
N LYS A 218 33.69 -2.40 39.73
CA LYS A 218 32.72 -3.12 38.86
C LYS A 218 31.30 -2.56 38.98
N GLU A 219 31.01 -1.91 40.08
CA GLU A 219 29.72 -1.28 40.40
C GLU A 219 29.47 -0.07 39.50
N ILE A 220 30.50 0.76 39.29
CA ILE A 220 30.45 1.94 38.40
C ILE A 220 30.19 1.51 36.94
N GLU A 221 30.84 0.44 36.48
CA GLU A 221 30.60 -0.07 35.13
C GLU A 221 29.20 -0.65 34.95
N ARG A 222 28.65 -1.26 36.00
CA ARG A 222 27.26 -1.75 35.98
C ARG A 222 26.29 -0.57 35.90
N PHE A 223 26.54 0.49 36.68
CA PHE A 223 25.74 1.70 36.66
C PHE A 223 25.75 2.38 35.28
N PHE A 224 26.94 2.60 34.71
CA PHE A 224 27.05 3.19 33.37
C PHE A 224 26.43 2.33 32.27
N ARG A 225 26.52 1.00 32.36
CA ARG A 225 25.81 0.11 31.43
C ARG A 225 24.29 0.25 31.54
N ALA A 226 23.77 0.34 32.76
CA ALA A 226 22.36 0.54 32.99
C ALA A 226 21.87 1.87 32.38
N LEU A 227 22.60 2.98 32.61
CA LEU A 227 22.27 4.28 32.03
C LEU A 227 22.34 4.30 30.50
N ARG A 228 23.33 3.65 29.90
CA ARG A 228 23.41 3.52 28.44
C ARG A 228 22.24 2.71 27.88
N SER A 229 21.90 1.58 28.51
CA SER A 229 20.75 0.77 28.11
C SER A 229 19.44 1.57 28.15
N MET A 230 19.27 2.47 29.12
CA MET A 230 18.11 3.37 29.16
C MET A 230 18.13 4.36 27.99
N SER A 231 19.28 4.97 27.70
CA SER A 231 19.42 5.90 26.57
C SER A 231 19.09 5.22 25.23
N GLU A 232 19.56 3.99 25.02
CA GLU A 232 19.27 3.21 23.80
C GLU A 232 17.77 2.91 23.67
N GLN A 233 17.11 2.51 24.77
CA GLN A 233 15.67 2.26 24.78
C GLN A 233 14.85 3.53 24.45
N ILE A 234 15.33 4.69 24.90
CA ILE A 234 14.69 5.98 24.64
C ILE A 234 14.94 6.46 23.22
N GLU A 235 16.09 6.14 22.61
CA GLU A 235 16.34 6.42 21.19
C GLU A 235 15.40 5.65 20.25
N MET A 236 14.93 4.46 20.67
CA MET A 236 13.95 3.66 19.93
C MET A 236 12.51 4.22 20.00
N LEU A 237 12.27 5.24 20.82
CA LEU A 237 10.95 5.87 20.89
C LEU A 237 10.61 6.62 19.59
N PRO A 238 9.32 6.65 19.19
CA PRO A 238 8.82 7.50 18.12
C PRO A 238 9.21 8.97 18.30
N THR A 239 9.49 9.68 17.19
CA THR A 239 10.01 11.07 17.20
C THR A 239 9.08 12.04 17.93
N ASP A 240 7.77 11.83 17.82
CA ASP A 240 6.73 12.60 18.50
C ASP A 240 6.71 12.36 20.02
N LYS A 241 7.40 11.34 20.54
CA LYS A 241 7.52 11.07 21.98
C LYS A 241 8.91 11.37 22.52
N LYS A 242 9.94 11.47 21.66
CA LYS A 242 11.30 11.87 22.06
C LYS A 242 11.35 13.20 22.80
N HIS A 243 10.43 14.13 22.49
CA HIS A 243 10.36 15.41 23.19
C HIS A 243 10.00 15.25 24.68
N LEU A 244 9.20 14.24 25.05
CA LEU A 244 8.85 13.96 26.45
C LEU A 244 10.07 13.54 27.28
N CYS A 245 11.06 12.91 26.64
CA CYS A 245 12.32 12.53 27.27
C CYS A 245 13.45 13.54 27.00
N SER A 246 13.22 14.58 26.19
CA SER A 246 14.24 15.58 25.88
C SER A 246 14.63 16.41 27.10
N SER A 247 13.71 16.60 28.05
CA SER A 247 13.95 17.23 29.35
C SER A 247 14.96 16.46 30.21
N TRP A 248 15.16 15.15 29.94
CA TRP A 248 16.03 14.28 30.74
C TRP A 248 17.52 14.39 30.37
N ARG A 249 17.85 15.13 29.30
CA ARG A 249 19.25 15.41 28.88
C ARG A 249 20.11 14.15 28.72
N LEU A 250 19.50 13.04 28.30
CA LEU A 250 20.15 11.73 28.22
C LEU A 250 21.33 11.67 27.27
N ALA A 251 21.27 12.40 26.15
CA ALA A 251 22.40 12.50 25.22
C ALA A 251 23.64 13.09 25.91
N GLU A 252 23.43 14.09 26.77
CA GLU A 252 24.50 14.71 27.55
C GLU A 252 24.99 13.77 28.66
N ILE A 253 24.09 13.01 29.28
CA ILE A 253 24.44 11.94 30.24
C ILE A 253 25.30 10.87 29.57
N ASP A 254 24.90 10.33 28.41
CA ASP A 254 25.69 9.32 27.68
C ASP A 254 27.04 9.88 27.23
N GLN A 255 27.09 11.15 26.79
CA GLN A 255 28.34 11.82 26.47
C GLN A 255 29.24 11.92 27.71
N MET A 256 28.73 12.41 28.84
CA MET A 256 29.49 12.49 30.10
C MET A 256 29.98 11.11 30.53
N ILE A 257 29.15 10.07 30.42
CA ILE A 257 29.54 8.70 30.73
C ILE A 257 30.67 8.22 29.80
N ARG A 258 30.56 8.46 28.49
CA ARG A 258 31.62 8.11 27.53
C ARG A 258 32.92 8.81 27.83
N GLU A 259 32.85 10.10 28.14
CA GLU A 259 34.02 10.88 28.50
C GLU A 259 34.63 10.34 29.78
N ILE A 260 33.85 10.16 30.86
CA ILE A 260 34.33 9.57 32.11
C ILE A 260 34.93 8.19 31.87
N GLN A 261 34.32 7.34 31.04
CA GLN A 261 34.82 6.00 30.71
C GLN A 261 36.06 5.98 29.80
N SER A 262 36.39 7.10 29.15
CA SER A 262 37.50 7.14 28.20
C SER A 262 38.83 6.83 28.89
N ASP A 263 39.72 6.18 28.15
CA ASP A 263 41.05 5.77 28.64
C ASP A 263 41.90 6.95 29.14
N LYS A 264 41.58 8.17 28.71
CA LYS A 264 42.17 9.42 29.20
C LYS A 264 42.17 9.50 30.74
N TYR A 265 41.16 8.92 31.36
CA TYR A 265 40.93 8.93 32.79
C TYR A 265 41.49 7.68 33.47
N TRP A 266 41.33 6.49 32.89
CA TRP A 266 41.65 5.24 33.59
C TRP A 266 43.04 4.65 33.31
N ASN A 267 43.73 5.03 32.23
CA ASN A 267 44.99 4.37 31.80
C ASN A 267 46.29 4.96 32.36
N LYS A 268 46.26 5.83 33.37
CA LYS A 268 47.48 6.43 33.97
C LYS A 268 48.04 5.70 35.21
N GLY A 269 47.39 4.62 35.64
CA GLY A 269 47.76 3.87 36.84
C GLY A 269 48.56 2.60 36.57
N GLY A 270 49.76 2.70 35.99
CA GLY A 270 50.75 1.63 36.13
C GLY A 270 51.25 1.58 37.56
N TRP A 271 50.87 0.54 38.31
CA TRP A 271 51.62 0.14 39.51
C TRP A 271 52.08 -1.30 39.34
N VAL A 272 53.41 -1.43 39.34
CA VAL A 272 54.14 -2.63 39.77
C VAL A 272 53.60 -3.01 41.15
N ALA A 273 53.34 -4.31 41.33
CA ALA A 273 52.72 -4.92 42.51
C ALA A 273 53.43 -4.57 43.83
#